data_AF-A0A849ZBB4-F1
#
_entry.id   AF-A0A849ZBB4-F1
#
_cell.length_a   1.000
_cell.length_b   1.000
_cell.length_c   1.000
_cell.angle_alpha   90.00
_cell.angle_beta   90.00
_cell.angle_gamma   90.00
#
_symmetry.space_group_name_H-M   'P 1'
#
loop_
_entity.id
_entity.type
_entity.pdbx_description
1 polymer ?
#
loop_
_entity_poly.entity_id
_entity_poly.type
_entity_poly.pdbx_seq_one_letter_code
_entity_poly.pdbx_strand_id
1 'polypeptide(L)'
;MRSKQPTKINDPAVYGAAKRLDDYTRMLEGRLRDYWSAETRVDRTLAIIEAGVAARLIQSGASELNMRLLPHGVRHDAEAEVKKRTVGLDKATDDHELRFGPVPVA
;
A
#
# COMPACT_ATOMS: atom_id res chain seq x y z
N MET A 1 -7.44 24.54 -24.17
CA MET A 1 -6.95 23.79 -22.99
C MET A 1 -5.52 23.35 -23.28
N ARG A 2 -4.50 23.88 -22.59
CA ARG A 2 -3.12 23.40 -22.75
C ARG A 2 -3.04 22.02 -22.09
N SER A 3 -2.81 20.98 -22.87
CA SER A 3 -2.44 19.66 -22.34
C SER A 3 -1.20 19.87 -21.46
N LYS A 4 -1.30 19.57 -20.17
CA LYS A 4 -0.12 19.50 -19.30
C LYS A 4 0.74 18.38 -19.88
N GLN A 5 1.84 18.74 -20.54
CA GLN A 5 2.80 17.74 -20.99
C GLN A 5 3.29 16.94 -19.78
N PRO A 6 3.48 15.62 -19.89
CA PRO A 6 4.03 14.82 -18.80
C PRO A 6 5.40 15.37 -18.38
N THR A 7 5.54 15.79 -17.12
CA THR A 7 6.84 16.19 -16.57
C THR A 7 7.73 14.95 -16.52
N LYS A 8 8.75 14.89 -17.38
CA LYS A 8 9.78 13.85 -17.29
C LYS A 8 10.71 14.18 -16.13
N ILE A 9 10.62 13.40 -15.05
CA ILE A 9 11.49 13.51 -13.88
C ILE A 9 12.58 12.44 -14.00
N ASN A 10 13.82 12.87 -14.25
CA ASN A 10 15.00 12.00 -14.28
C ASN A 10 15.75 12.07 -12.95
N ASP A 11 15.06 11.76 -11.86
CA ASP A 11 15.62 11.76 -10.50
C ASP A 11 15.68 10.31 -9.97
N PRO A 12 16.89 9.74 -9.75
CA PRO A 12 17.05 8.39 -9.21
C PRO A 12 16.36 8.19 -7.86
N ALA A 13 16.26 9.23 -7.04
CA ALA A 13 15.60 9.16 -5.74
C ALA A 13 14.08 9.03 -5.89
N VAL A 14 13.48 9.74 -6.86
CA VAL A 14 12.06 9.61 -7.22
C VAL A 14 11.78 8.22 -7.78
N TYR A 15 12.62 7.72 -8.68
CA TYR A 15 12.50 6.37 -9.22
C TYR A 15 12.60 5.30 -8.11
N GLY A 16 13.57 5.43 -7.22
CA GLY A 16 13.74 4.51 -6.08
C GLY A 16 12.55 4.53 -5.13
N ALA A 17 11.96 5.70 -4.87
CA ALA A 17 10.75 5.85 -4.07
C ALA A 17 9.55 5.14 -4.70
N ALA A 18 9.31 5.40 -5.98
CA ALA A 18 8.22 4.79 -6.74
C ALA A 18 8.36 3.26 -6.77
N LYS A 19 9.58 2.74 -7.02
CA LYS A 19 9.85 1.31 -6.99
C LYS A 19 9.54 0.69 -5.62
N ARG A 20 9.97 1.31 -4.52
CA ARG A 20 9.66 0.80 -3.16
C ARG A 20 8.16 0.79 -2.89
N LEU A 21 7.45 1.84 -3.31
CA LEU A 21 6.00 1.91 -3.18
C LEU A 21 5.31 0.76 -3.94
N ASP A 22 5.79 0.44 -5.14
CA ASP A 22 5.31 -0.71 -5.91
C ASP A 22 5.63 -2.04 -5.22
N ASP A 23 6.82 -2.19 -4.66
CA ASP A 23 7.23 -3.40 -3.93
C ASP A 23 6.36 -3.61 -2.67
N TYR A 24 6.04 -2.55 -1.91
CA TYR A 24 5.10 -2.64 -0.79
C TYR A 24 3.67 -2.98 -1.23
N THR A 25 3.25 -2.49 -2.40
CA THR A 25 1.95 -2.82 -2.98
C THR A 25 1.87 -4.31 -3.33
N ARG A 26 2.90 -4.85 -3.98
CA ARG A 26 2.99 -6.30 -4.27
C ARG A 26 3.00 -7.15 -3.01
N MET A 27 3.67 -6.67 -1.96
CA MET A 27 3.65 -7.35 -0.66
C MET A 27 2.23 -7.41 -0.10
N LEU A 28 1.49 -6.30 -0.10
CA LEU A 28 0.10 -6.28 0.34
C LEU A 28 -0.76 -7.23 -0.50
N GLU A 29 -0.67 -7.16 -1.84
CA GLU A 29 -1.42 -8.05 -2.75
C GLU A 29 -1.12 -9.52 -2.47
N GLY A 30 0.14 -9.86 -2.20
CA GLY A 30 0.56 -11.19 -1.79
C GLY A 30 -0.11 -11.62 -0.49
N ARG A 31 -0.06 -10.79 0.56
CA ARG A 31 -0.66 -11.11 1.86
C ARG A 31 -2.17 -11.21 1.81
N LEU A 32 -2.84 -10.37 1.02
CA LEU A 32 -4.28 -10.51 0.79
C LEU A 32 -4.60 -11.81 0.06
N ARG A 33 -3.80 -12.22 -0.92
CA ARG A 33 -3.97 -13.52 -1.59
C ARG A 33 -3.80 -14.67 -0.60
N ASP A 34 -2.71 -14.65 0.17
CA ASP A 34 -2.41 -15.65 1.20
C ASP A 34 -3.59 -15.78 2.17
N TYR A 35 -4.13 -14.64 2.63
CA TYR A 35 -5.32 -14.58 3.49
C TYR A 35 -6.52 -15.31 2.89
N TRP A 36 -6.84 -15.05 1.61
CA TRP A 36 -8.00 -15.68 0.98
C TRP A 36 -7.80 -17.17 0.72
N SER A 37 -6.59 -17.60 0.41
CA SER A 37 -6.25 -19.01 0.18
C SER A 37 -6.00 -19.84 1.44
N ALA A 38 -5.70 -19.21 2.57
CA ALA A 38 -5.34 -19.90 3.79
C ALA A 38 -6.51 -20.72 4.36
N GLU A 39 -6.22 -21.95 4.79
CA GLU A 39 -7.21 -22.86 5.36
C GLU A 39 -7.31 -22.72 6.89
N THR A 40 -6.20 -22.36 7.55
CA THR A 40 -6.13 -22.28 9.00
C THR A 40 -6.37 -20.88 9.53
N ARG A 41 -6.88 -20.78 10.77
CA ARG A 41 -7.00 -19.50 11.48
C ARG A 41 -5.65 -18.82 11.64
N VAL A 42 -4.62 -19.57 12.02
CA VAL A 42 -3.28 -19.02 12.30
C VAL A 42 -2.70 -18.37 11.06
N ASP A 43 -2.78 -19.04 9.91
CA ASP A 43 -2.27 -18.51 8.64
C ASP A 43 -3.06 -17.26 8.20
N ARG A 44 -4.38 -17.27 8.37
CA ARG A 44 -5.22 -16.09 8.11
C ARG A 44 -4.87 -14.92 9.02
N THR A 45 -4.66 -15.17 10.32
CA THR A 45 -4.27 -14.13 11.28
C THR A 45 -2.89 -13.56 10.95
N LEU A 46 -1.92 -14.41 10.59
CA LEU A 46 -0.60 -13.94 10.18
C LEU A 46 -0.67 -13.09 8.90
N ALA A 47 -1.38 -13.59 7.88
CA ALA A 47 -1.53 -12.89 6.61
C ALA A 47 -2.19 -11.51 6.78
N ILE A 48 -3.22 -11.39 7.62
CA ILE A 48 -3.88 -10.09 7.84
C ILE A 48 -3.00 -9.11 8.62
N ILE A 49 -2.21 -9.59 9.60
CA ILE A 49 -1.25 -8.76 10.34
C ILE A 49 -0.17 -8.23 9.37
N GLU A 50 0.40 -9.10 8.54
CA GLU A 50 1.41 -8.72 7.56
C GLU A 50 0.84 -7.79 6.48
N ALA A 51 -0.42 -7.98 6.08
CA ALA A 51 -1.14 -7.05 5.20
C ALA A 51 -1.27 -5.65 5.84
N GLY A 52 -1.59 -5.58 7.13
CA GLY A 52 -1.61 -4.33 7.89
C GLY A 52 -0.25 -3.63 7.93
N VAL A 53 0.84 -4.38 8.11
CA VAL A 53 2.21 -3.85 8.03
C VAL A 53 2.51 -3.31 6.63
N ALA A 54 2.14 -4.05 5.58
CA ALA A 54 2.32 -3.63 4.19
C ALA A 54 1.58 -2.32 3.89
N ALA A 55 0.35 -2.16 4.38
CA ALA A 55 -0.41 -0.92 4.22
C ALA A 55 0.25 0.29 4.90
N ARG A 56 0.81 0.13 6.10
CA ARG A 56 1.59 1.19 6.76
C ARG A 56 2.85 1.56 5.97
N LEU A 57 3.51 0.58 5.35
CA LEU A 57 4.65 0.82 4.47
C LEU A 57 4.25 1.54 3.18
N ILE A 58 3.09 1.23 2.60
CA ILE A 58 2.51 1.97 1.48
C ILE A 58 2.26 3.43 1.87
N GLN A 59 1.70 3.70 3.06
CA GLN A 59 1.50 5.06 3.56
C GLN A 59 2.81 5.84 3.71
N SER A 60 3.83 5.20 4.28
CA SER A 60 5.18 5.78 4.38
C SER A 60 5.79 6.05 3.00
N GLY A 61 5.72 5.07 2.09
CA GLY A 61 6.26 5.17 0.72
C GLY A 61 5.56 6.23 -0.13
N ALA A 62 4.24 6.39 -0.01
CA ALA A 62 3.48 7.43 -0.72
C ALA A 62 3.85 8.83 -0.22
N SER A 63 4.02 8.98 1.10
CA SER A 63 4.50 10.24 1.71
C SER A 63 5.92 10.57 1.26
N GLU A 64 6.80 9.56 1.23
CA GLU A 64 8.18 9.67 0.76
C GLU A 64 8.24 10.11 -0.72
N LEU A 65 7.44 9.47 -1.58
CA LEU A 65 7.34 9.81 -2.99
C LEU A 65 6.81 11.24 -3.18
N ASN A 66 5.77 11.64 -2.46
CA ASN A 66 5.23 12.99 -2.52
C ASN A 66 6.30 14.03 -2.16
N MET A 67 7.03 13.83 -1.06
CA MET A 67 8.11 14.74 -0.65
C MET A 67 9.21 14.87 -1.71
N ARG A 68 9.56 13.76 -2.38
CA ARG A 68 10.56 13.79 -3.47
C ARG A 68 10.06 14.44 -4.75
N LEU A 69 8.75 14.50 -4.97
CA LEU A 69 8.16 15.14 -6.15
C LEU A 69 7.99 16.66 -5.99
N LEU A 70 7.99 17.19 -4.75
CA LEU A 70 7.84 18.63 -4.47
C LEU A 70 8.88 19.51 -5.18
N PRO A 71 10.20 19.19 -5.18
CA PRO A 71 11.21 20.00 -5.87
C PRO A 71 11.00 20.06 -7.38
N HIS A 72 10.30 19.06 -7.95
CA HIS A 72 9.98 18.98 -9.37
C HIS A 72 8.67 19.68 -9.73
N GLY A 73 8.04 20.39 -8.78
CA GLY A 73 6.76 21.07 -8.98
C GLY A 73 5.58 20.12 -9.21
N VAL A 74 5.74 18.83 -8.92
CA VAL A 74 4.69 17.82 -9.08
C VAL A 74 3.98 17.62 -7.75
N ARG A 75 2.68 17.92 -7.73
CA ARG A 75 1.81 17.56 -6.60
C ARG A 75 1.37 16.13 -6.75
N HIS A 76 1.66 15.31 -5.75
CA HIS A 76 1.21 13.94 -5.66
C HIS A 76 0.23 13.81 -4.49
N ASP A 77 -0.98 13.32 -4.78
CA ASP A 77 -1.98 13.08 -3.74
C ASP A 77 -1.66 11.76 -3.05
N ALA A 78 -0.90 11.86 -1.94
CA ALA A 78 -0.47 10.69 -1.19
C ALA A 78 -1.67 9.92 -0.60
N GLU A 79 -2.72 10.61 -0.17
CA GLU A 79 -3.90 9.96 0.41
C GLU A 79 -4.67 9.15 -0.64
N ALA A 80 -4.88 9.74 -1.82
CA ALA A 80 -5.51 9.03 -2.92
C ALA A 80 -4.67 7.83 -3.40
N GLU A 81 -3.34 7.97 -3.44
CA GLU A 81 -2.44 6.88 -3.84
C GLU A 81 -2.45 5.73 -2.82
N VAL A 82 -2.44 6.04 -1.52
CA VAL A 82 -2.59 5.04 -0.45
C VAL A 82 -3.91 4.31 -0.60
N LYS A 83 -5.03 5.05 -0.67
CA LYS A 83 -6.37 4.47 -0.80
C LYS A 83 -6.49 3.54 -2.01
N LYS A 84 -5.90 3.93 -3.14
CA LYS A 84 -5.87 3.11 -4.36
C LYS A 84 -5.09 1.81 -4.16
N ARG A 85 -3.97 1.84 -3.45
CA ARG A 85 -3.07 0.68 -3.29
C ARG A 85 -3.47 -0.23 -2.14
N THR A 86 -4.20 0.27 -1.14
CA THR A 86 -4.66 -0.52 0.01
C THR A 86 -6.04 -1.17 -0.20
N VAL A 87 -6.54 -1.19 -1.44
CA VAL A 87 -7.84 -1.77 -1.78
C VAL A 87 -7.90 -3.24 -1.35
N GLY A 88 -9.01 -3.61 -0.72
CA GLY A 88 -9.27 -4.99 -0.30
C GLY A 88 -8.78 -5.31 1.12
N LEU A 89 -7.95 -4.46 1.73
CA LEU A 89 -7.55 -4.63 3.13
C LEU A 89 -8.76 -4.56 4.07
N ASP A 90 -9.58 -3.52 3.98
CA ASP A 90 -10.76 -3.36 4.85
C ASP A 90 -11.68 -4.58 4.76
N LYS A 91 -11.93 -5.09 3.54
CA LYS A 91 -12.73 -6.30 3.32
C LYS A 91 -12.11 -7.54 3.98
N ALA A 92 -10.80 -7.70 3.91
CA ALA A 92 -10.11 -8.84 4.52
C ALA A 92 -10.12 -8.73 6.05
N THR A 93 -9.96 -7.51 6.59
CA THR A 93 -10.09 -7.23 8.02
C THR A 93 -11.49 -7.54 8.52
N ASP A 94 -12.54 -7.03 7.86
CA ASP A 94 -13.93 -7.27 8.23
C ASP A 94 -14.28 -8.77 8.21
N ASP A 95 -13.82 -9.51 7.18
CA ASP A 95 -14.01 -10.97 7.10
C ASP A 95 -13.27 -11.70 8.23
N HIS A 96 -12.06 -11.24 8.60
CA HIS A 96 -11.30 -11.83 9.69
C HIS A 96 -12.02 -11.62 11.03
N GLU A 97 -12.41 -10.38 11.30
CA GLU A 97 -13.05 -10.00 12.55
C GLU A 97 -14.39 -10.70 12.75
N LEU A 98 -15.17 -10.83 11.68
CA LEU A 98 -16.42 -11.58 11.68
C LEU A 98 -16.22 -13.06 12.04
N ARG A 99 -15.13 -13.69 11.57
CA ARG A 99 -14.90 -15.14 11.75
C ARG A 99 -14.17 -15.48 13.05
N PHE A 100 -13.21 -14.66 13.45
CA PHE A 100 -12.22 -15.01 14.46
C PHE A 100 -12.13 -14.01 15.61
N GLY A 101 -12.91 -12.93 15.57
CA GLY A 101 -12.79 -11.80 16.48
C GLY A 101 -11.70 -10.81 16.05
N PRO A 102 -11.50 -9.75 16.84
CA PRO A 102 -10.63 -8.62 16.45
C PRO A 102 -9.22 -9.07 16.08
N VAL A 103 -8.64 -8.45 15.06
CA VAL A 103 -7.25 -8.70 14.68
C VAL A 103 -6.36 -8.32 15.86
N PRO A 104 -5.45 -9.21 16.32
CA PRO A 104 -4.53 -8.88 17.40
C PRO A 104 -3.68 -7.68 17.00
N VAL A 105 -3.81 -6.58 17.73
CA VAL A 105 -3.00 -5.39 17.53
C VAL A 105 -1.69 -5.59 18.29
N ALA A 106 -0.56 -5.58 17.57
CA ALA A 106 0.77 -5.57 18.15
C ALA A 106 1.18 -4.15 18.59
#